data_AF-A0A317X2P3-F1
#
_entry.id   AF-A0A317X2P3-F1
#
_cell.length_a   1.000
_cell.length_b   1.000
_cell.length_c   1.000
_cell.angle_alpha   90.00
_cell.angle_beta   90.00
_cell.angle_gamma   90.00
#
_symmetry.space_group_name_H-M   'P 1'
#
loop_
_entity.id
_entity.type
_entity.pdbx_description
1 polymer ?
#
loop_
_entity_poly.entity_id
_entity_poly.type
_entity_poly.pdbx_seq_one_letter_code
_entity_poly.pdbx_strand_id
1 'polypeptide(L)'
;MAEPNATEARKQLQQLQEENGDITTQLNILRISEPIFSPDAGSQPSPSKRRSDASTIYNPTPASLEADLTHYKELFSKLRFSYVEQVTKEKFLRAIVGDPPLVVGHNENVEMETQLAEVKAELRARKEEVRSMVEEMEKTGKELANRYKNVQLQITQLSSLPESIENLELTIADLREKQGIDTHGSSSQTLPLPATLSLLSEREAELAALDRQLAAVQNALPRKTREAEAVERELGVLERRKSEAIAQAQEVQRKKEEGESDGLVEMGKWYRSAEEALKKLVGV
;
A
#
# COMPACT_ATOMS: atom_id res chain seq x y z
N MET A 1 -25.84 -20.75 13.50
CA MET A 1 -26.23 -20.58 12.09
C MET A 1 -24.96 -20.82 11.29
N ALA A 2 -24.80 -22.02 10.75
CA ALA A 2 -23.56 -22.50 10.17
C ALA A 2 -23.39 -21.95 8.75
N GLU A 3 -22.20 -21.43 8.45
CA GLU A 3 -21.85 -20.93 7.13
C GLU A 3 -21.99 -22.03 6.07
N PRO A 4 -22.56 -21.74 4.89
CA PRO A 4 -22.64 -22.73 3.84
C PRO A 4 -21.23 -23.04 3.32
N ASN A 5 -20.85 -24.31 3.37
CA ASN A 5 -19.57 -24.82 2.87
C ASN A 5 -19.36 -24.36 1.42
N ALA A 6 -18.31 -23.58 1.16
CA ALA A 6 -17.99 -23.02 -0.17
C ALA A 6 -17.84 -24.11 -1.25
N THR A 7 -17.53 -25.34 -0.84
CA THR A 7 -17.44 -26.52 -1.69
C THR A 7 -18.80 -27.06 -2.13
N GLU A 8 -19.83 -26.97 -1.28
CA GLU A 8 -21.21 -27.36 -1.60
C GLU A 8 -21.87 -26.32 -2.50
N ALA A 9 -21.64 -25.03 -2.24
CA ALA A 9 -22.11 -23.94 -3.11
C ALA A 9 -21.51 -24.02 -4.52
N ARG A 10 -20.23 -24.39 -4.64
CA ARG A 10 -19.58 -24.64 -5.94
C ARG A 10 -20.16 -25.85 -6.67
N LYS A 11 -20.45 -26.94 -5.96
CA LYS A 11 -21.11 -28.12 -6.55
C LYS A 11 -22.52 -27.81 -7.04
N GLN A 12 -23.28 -27.00 -6.30
CA GLN A 12 -24.62 -26.56 -6.72
C GLN A 12 -24.57 -25.64 -7.95
N LEU A 13 -23.60 -24.72 -8.02
CA LEU A 13 -23.39 -23.90 -9.22
C LEU A 13 -22.97 -24.72 -10.43
N GLN A 14 -22.13 -25.75 -10.23
CA GLN A 14 -21.68 -26.64 -11.28
C GLN A 14 -22.82 -27.55 -11.79
N GLN A 15 -23.67 -28.06 -10.89
CA GLN A 15 -24.91 -28.77 -11.26
C GLN A 15 -25.88 -27.89 -12.03
N LEU A 16 -26.06 -26.62 -11.63
CA LEU A 16 -26.92 -25.69 -12.36
C LEU A 16 -26.35 -25.29 -13.73
N GLN A 17 -25.02 -25.32 -13.89
CA GLN A 17 -24.35 -25.07 -15.17
C GLN A 17 -24.41 -26.27 -16.11
N GLU A 18 -24.40 -27.50 -15.56
CA GLU A 18 -24.61 -28.74 -16.31
C GLU A 18 -26.08 -28.92 -16.70
N GLU A 19 -27.04 -28.61 -15.81
CA GLU A 19 -28.48 -28.68 -16.12
C GLU A 19 -28.94 -27.61 -17.11
N ASN A 20 -28.35 -26.41 -17.09
CA ASN A 20 -28.71 -25.35 -18.03
C ASN A 20 -27.89 -25.35 -19.32
N GLY A 21 -26.85 -26.17 -19.43
CA GLY A 21 -25.91 -26.09 -20.55
C GLY A 21 -25.20 -24.73 -20.62
N ASP A 22 -24.16 -24.64 -21.45
CA ASP A 22 -23.36 -23.44 -21.61
C ASP A 22 -24.27 -22.24 -21.94
N ILE A 23 -24.31 -21.21 -21.10
CA ILE A 23 -25.13 -20.00 -21.30
C ILE A 23 -24.82 -19.35 -22.67
N THR A 24 -23.60 -19.55 -23.15
CA THR A 24 -23.14 -19.18 -24.50
C THR A 24 -23.87 -19.92 -25.62
N THR A 25 -24.30 -21.16 -25.39
CA THR A 25 -25.11 -21.95 -26.34
C THR A 25 -26.60 -21.63 -26.29
N GLN A 26 -27.16 -21.25 -25.12
CA GLN A 26 -28.54 -20.78 -25.05
C GLN A 26 -28.70 -19.36 -25.63
N LEU A 27 -27.64 -18.55 -25.61
CA LEU A 27 -27.56 -17.24 -26.29
C LEU A 27 -27.22 -17.34 -27.80
N ASN A 28 -27.30 -18.53 -28.42
CA ASN A 28 -27.06 -18.71 -29.87
C ASN A 28 -28.16 -18.16 -30.79
N ILE A 29 -29.12 -17.36 -30.29
CA ILE A 29 -30.14 -16.72 -31.15
C ILE A 29 -29.53 -15.67 -32.11
N LEU A 30 -28.24 -15.32 -31.97
CA LEU A 30 -27.55 -14.39 -32.88
C LEU A 30 -26.22 -14.93 -33.41
N ARG A 31 -26.21 -16.11 -34.04
CA ARG A 31 -25.14 -16.48 -35.00
C ARG A 31 -25.68 -16.38 -36.42
N ILE A 32 -25.66 -15.17 -36.99
CA ILE A 32 -26.11 -14.88 -38.36
C ILE A 32 -24.99 -15.21 -39.41
N SER A 33 -23.87 -15.81 -38.99
CA SER A 33 -22.69 -15.98 -39.86
C SER A 33 -22.26 -17.42 -40.13
N GLU A 34 -23.10 -18.43 -39.87
CA GLU A 34 -22.83 -19.80 -40.34
C GLU A 34 -23.68 -20.12 -41.58
N PRO A 35 -23.06 -20.50 -42.73
CA PRO A 35 -23.80 -20.80 -43.94
C PRO A 35 -24.55 -22.14 -43.81
N ILE A 36 -25.88 -22.11 -44.00
CA ILE A 36 -26.78 -23.27 -43.85
C ILE A 36 -26.65 -24.29 -45.02
N PHE A 37 -25.63 -24.20 -45.88
CA PHE A 37 -25.52 -25.08 -47.05
C PHE A 37 -24.25 -25.94 -47.02
N SER A 38 -24.46 -27.24 -46.83
CA SER A 38 -23.48 -28.29 -47.15
C SER A 38 -23.12 -28.23 -48.64
N PRO A 39 -21.84 -28.16 -49.03
CA PRO A 39 -21.46 -28.14 -50.43
C PRO A 39 -21.25 -29.58 -50.90
N ASP A 40 -22.29 -30.23 -51.40
CA ASP A 40 -22.09 -31.37 -52.31
C ASP A 40 -23.34 -31.64 -53.15
N ALA A 41 -23.32 -31.13 -54.38
CA ALA A 41 -23.89 -31.75 -55.57
C ALA A 41 -23.66 -30.82 -56.76
N GLY A 42 -22.73 -31.21 -57.63
CA GLY A 42 -22.42 -30.47 -58.86
C GLY A 42 -23.64 -30.31 -59.75
N SER A 43 -23.86 -29.08 -60.24
CA SER A 43 -24.71 -28.84 -61.40
C SER A 43 -24.07 -27.75 -62.26
N GLN A 44 -23.79 -28.13 -63.51
CA GLN A 44 -23.14 -27.33 -64.55
C GLN A 44 -23.99 -26.11 -64.95
N PRO A 45 -23.38 -25.00 -65.41
CA PRO A 45 -24.09 -23.77 -65.70
C PRO A 45 -24.80 -23.84 -67.07
N SER A 46 -26.08 -23.45 -67.10
CA SER A 46 -26.82 -23.14 -68.33
C SER A 46 -26.95 -21.62 -68.49
N PRO A 47 -26.69 -21.02 -69.66
CA PRO A 47 -26.63 -19.57 -69.83
C PRO A 47 -28.02 -19.01 -70.18
N SER A 48 -28.95 -19.01 -69.24
CA SER A 48 -30.21 -18.26 -69.38
C SER A 48 -30.91 -18.14 -68.02
N LYS A 49 -30.44 -17.23 -67.16
CA LYS A 49 -31.23 -16.83 -66.00
C LYS A 49 -31.04 -15.35 -65.68
N ARG A 50 -32.19 -14.67 -65.59
CA ARG A 50 -32.37 -13.27 -65.24
C ARG A 50 -31.60 -12.97 -63.95
N ARG A 51 -30.77 -11.94 -63.97
CA ARG A 51 -29.99 -11.46 -62.81
C ARG A 51 -30.93 -10.77 -61.82
N SER A 52 -31.59 -11.54 -60.98
CA SER A 52 -32.37 -11.03 -59.83
C SER A 52 -32.25 -11.94 -58.61
N ASP A 53 -31.20 -12.77 -58.57
CA ASP A 53 -30.97 -13.74 -57.52
C ASP A 53 -29.77 -13.28 -56.67
N ALA A 54 -30.04 -12.89 -55.42
CA ALA A 54 -29.02 -12.41 -54.47
C ALA A 54 -28.08 -13.53 -53.97
N SER A 55 -28.29 -14.77 -54.43
CA SER A 55 -27.48 -15.94 -54.07
C SER A 55 -26.14 -16.05 -54.79
N THR A 56 -25.82 -15.14 -55.73
CA THR A 56 -24.59 -15.24 -56.55
C THR A 56 -23.39 -14.44 -56.02
N ILE A 57 -23.51 -13.73 -54.89
CA ILE A 57 -22.43 -12.86 -54.40
C ILE A 57 -21.62 -13.60 -53.33
N TYR A 58 -20.58 -14.30 -53.77
CA TYR A 58 -19.47 -14.71 -52.92
C TYR A 58 -18.83 -13.46 -52.28
N ASN A 59 -18.99 -13.29 -50.97
CA ASN A 59 -18.49 -12.19 -50.14
C ASN A 59 -19.00 -10.77 -50.50
N PRO A 60 -20.18 -10.35 -50.01
CA PRO A 60 -20.58 -8.95 -50.09
C PRO A 60 -19.63 -8.07 -49.25
N THR A 61 -19.05 -7.05 -49.87
CA THR A 61 -18.31 -6.00 -49.17
C THR A 61 -19.33 -5.07 -48.52
N PRO A 62 -19.11 -4.49 -47.32
CA PRO A 62 -20.09 -3.63 -46.65
C PRO A 62 -20.67 -2.52 -47.53
N ALA A 63 -19.86 -1.94 -48.43
CA ALA A 63 -20.29 -0.93 -49.38
C ALA A 63 -21.25 -1.47 -50.48
N SER A 64 -21.10 -2.74 -50.90
CA SER A 64 -22.03 -3.34 -51.88
C SER A 64 -23.38 -3.67 -51.24
N LEU A 65 -23.37 -4.10 -49.98
CA LEU A 65 -24.60 -4.35 -49.23
C LEU A 65 -25.41 -3.06 -49.00
N GLU A 66 -24.74 -1.95 -48.71
CA GLU A 66 -25.40 -0.64 -48.59
C GLU A 66 -26.03 -0.20 -49.91
N ALA A 67 -25.31 -0.33 -51.03
CA ALA A 67 -25.84 -0.03 -52.36
C ALA A 67 -27.07 -0.89 -52.70
N ASP A 68 -27.03 -2.20 -52.41
CA ASP A 68 -28.18 -3.09 -52.63
C ASP A 68 -29.37 -2.73 -51.75
N LEU A 69 -29.15 -2.39 -50.48
CA LEU A 69 -30.22 -1.93 -49.58
C LEU A 69 -30.87 -0.64 -50.09
N THR A 70 -30.09 0.30 -50.65
CA THR A 70 -30.66 1.51 -51.27
C THR A 70 -31.48 1.16 -52.52
N HIS A 71 -30.98 0.27 -53.37
CA HIS A 71 -31.69 -0.18 -54.56
C HIS A 71 -33.03 -0.86 -54.22
N TYR A 72 -33.05 -1.77 -53.25
CA TYR A 72 -34.28 -2.43 -52.82
C TYR A 72 -35.27 -1.45 -52.19
N LYS A 73 -34.80 -0.48 -51.37
CA LYS A 73 -35.67 0.58 -50.84
C LYS A 73 -36.35 1.36 -51.97
N GLU A 74 -35.60 1.72 -53.01
CA GLU A 74 -36.16 2.40 -54.17
C GLU A 74 -37.13 1.52 -54.97
N LEU A 75 -36.79 0.24 -55.20
CA LEU A 75 -37.67 -0.70 -55.89
C LEU A 75 -38.98 -0.92 -55.12
N PHE A 76 -38.91 -1.15 -53.81
CA PHE A 76 -40.09 -1.36 -52.97
C PHE A 76 -40.93 -0.09 -52.84
N SER A 77 -40.32 1.10 -52.78
CA SER A 77 -41.08 2.35 -52.78
C SER A 77 -41.82 2.58 -54.12
N LYS A 78 -41.17 2.30 -55.25
CA LYS A 78 -41.80 2.32 -56.58
C LYS A 78 -42.92 1.29 -56.71
N LEU A 79 -42.69 0.06 -56.23
CA LEU A 79 -43.68 -1.01 -56.24
C LEU A 79 -44.87 -0.67 -55.35
N ARG A 80 -44.64 -0.13 -54.15
CA ARG A 80 -45.69 0.35 -53.26
C ARG A 80 -46.52 1.45 -53.91
N PHE A 81 -45.86 2.42 -54.55
CA PHE A 81 -46.55 3.50 -55.27
C PHE A 81 -47.42 2.94 -56.40
N SER A 82 -46.85 2.09 -57.26
CA SER A 82 -47.57 1.47 -58.38
C SER A 82 -48.75 0.61 -57.91
N TYR A 83 -48.59 -0.14 -56.82
CA TYR A 83 -49.67 -0.96 -56.27
C TYR A 83 -50.80 -0.09 -55.71
N VAL A 84 -50.49 0.94 -54.92
CA VAL A 84 -51.50 1.86 -54.39
C VAL A 84 -52.23 2.58 -55.52
N GLU A 85 -51.50 3.02 -56.55
CA GLU A 85 -52.09 3.64 -57.73
C GLU A 85 -53.00 2.66 -58.49
N GLN A 86 -52.58 1.41 -58.67
CA GLN A 86 -53.39 0.41 -59.36
C GLN A 86 -54.66 0.05 -58.58
N VAL A 87 -54.55 -0.19 -57.28
CA VAL A 87 -55.69 -0.51 -56.41
C VAL A 87 -56.67 0.66 -56.35
N THR A 88 -56.18 1.89 -56.29
CA THR A 88 -57.06 3.08 -56.30
C THR A 88 -57.75 3.27 -57.64
N LYS A 89 -57.05 3.07 -58.76
CA LYS A 89 -57.66 3.07 -60.11
C LYS A 89 -58.72 1.99 -60.24
N GLU A 90 -58.44 0.76 -59.81
CA GLU A 90 -59.41 -0.34 -59.86
C GLU A 90 -60.62 -0.05 -58.97
N LYS A 91 -60.40 0.43 -57.75
CA LYS A 91 -61.48 0.79 -56.82
C LYS A 91 -62.36 1.91 -57.39
N PHE A 92 -61.76 2.91 -58.05
CA PHE A 92 -62.50 3.99 -58.70
C PHE A 92 -63.34 3.48 -59.87
N LEU A 93 -62.76 2.65 -60.75
CA LEU A 93 -63.49 2.05 -61.86
C LEU A 93 -64.63 1.15 -61.35
N ARG A 94 -64.38 0.34 -60.31
CA ARG A 94 -65.42 -0.48 -59.69
C ARG A 94 -66.51 0.35 -59.03
N ALA A 95 -66.18 1.50 -58.44
CA ALA A 95 -67.17 2.40 -57.84
C ALA A 95 -68.09 3.07 -58.88
N ILE A 96 -67.58 3.36 -60.08
CA ILE A 96 -68.35 3.94 -61.19
C ILE A 96 -69.14 2.89 -61.96
N VAL A 97 -68.55 1.71 -62.17
CA VAL A 97 -69.12 0.64 -63.02
C VAL A 97 -69.95 -0.38 -62.21
N GLY A 98 -69.82 -0.39 -60.89
CA GLY A 98 -70.61 -1.24 -60.00
C GLY A 98 -72.10 -0.87 -60.00
N ASP A 99 -72.97 -1.87 -59.89
CA ASP A 99 -74.43 -1.70 -59.83
C ASP A 99 -74.92 -2.10 -58.42
N PRO A 100 -75.38 -1.16 -57.56
CA PRO A 100 -75.57 0.27 -57.80
C PRO A 100 -74.27 1.09 -57.68
N PRO A 101 -74.15 2.22 -58.41
CA PRO A 101 -72.97 3.08 -58.36
C PRO A 101 -72.79 3.70 -56.97
N LEU A 102 -71.56 3.68 -56.46
CA LEU A 102 -71.25 4.21 -55.14
C LEU A 102 -71.16 5.74 -55.20
N VAL A 103 -72.27 6.43 -54.95
CA VAL A 103 -72.31 7.90 -54.84
C VAL A 103 -72.05 8.27 -53.38
N VAL A 104 -70.80 8.62 -53.07
CA VAL A 104 -70.44 9.11 -51.73
C VAL A 104 -71.10 10.48 -51.52
N GLY A 105 -72.00 10.57 -50.55
CA GLY A 105 -72.70 11.81 -50.23
C GLY A 105 -71.76 12.83 -49.55
N HIS A 106 -72.08 14.12 -49.66
CA HIS A 106 -71.32 15.15 -48.94
C HIS A 106 -71.30 14.91 -47.42
N ASN A 107 -72.41 14.45 -46.85
CA ASN A 107 -72.50 14.13 -45.41
C ASN A 107 -71.57 12.97 -45.02
N GLU A 108 -71.51 11.90 -45.83
CA GLU A 108 -70.61 10.77 -45.61
C GLU A 108 -69.14 11.21 -45.72
N ASN A 109 -68.81 12.10 -46.66
CA ASN A 109 -67.46 12.68 -46.74
C ASN A 109 -67.12 13.49 -45.48
N VAL A 110 -68.04 14.31 -44.97
CA VAL A 110 -67.82 15.09 -43.74
C VAL A 110 -67.62 14.17 -42.53
N GLU A 111 -68.42 13.10 -42.39
CA GLU A 111 -68.26 12.10 -41.33
C GLU A 111 -66.93 11.33 -41.44
N MET A 112 -66.50 11.00 -42.65
CA MET A 112 -65.20 10.35 -42.87
C MET A 112 -64.03 11.30 -42.61
N GLU A 113 -64.20 12.60 -42.90
CA GLU A 113 -63.19 13.62 -42.60
C GLU A 113 -63.03 13.84 -41.09
N THR A 114 -64.12 13.84 -40.32
CA THR A 114 -64.04 13.94 -38.85
C THR A 114 -63.34 12.72 -38.25
N GLN A 115 -63.71 11.50 -38.67
CA GLN A 115 -63.05 10.26 -38.23
C GLN A 115 -61.56 10.25 -38.61
N LEU A 116 -61.22 10.70 -39.83
CA LEU A 116 -59.82 10.79 -40.25
C LEU A 116 -59.04 11.84 -39.44
N ALA A 117 -59.69 12.93 -39.03
CA ALA A 117 -59.07 13.94 -38.18
C ALA A 117 -58.78 13.38 -36.77
N GLU A 118 -59.73 12.65 -36.18
CA GLU A 118 -59.57 11.97 -34.89
C GLU A 118 -58.44 10.93 -34.95
N VAL A 119 -58.47 10.01 -35.92
CA VAL A 119 -57.43 8.99 -36.08
C VAL A 119 -56.06 9.62 -36.37
N LYS A 120 -56.00 10.73 -37.12
CA LYS A 120 -54.75 11.48 -37.32
C LYS A 120 -54.25 12.12 -36.03
N ALA A 121 -55.13 12.64 -35.19
CA ALA A 121 -54.75 13.21 -33.90
C ALA A 121 -54.20 12.12 -32.97
N GLU A 122 -54.87 10.97 -32.87
CA GLU A 122 -54.39 9.82 -32.10
C GLU A 122 -53.05 9.29 -32.62
N LEU A 123 -52.90 9.16 -33.94
CA LEU A 123 -51.64 8.72 -34.54
C LEU A 123 -50.50 9.70 -34.25
N ARG A 124 -50.77 11.02 -34.24
CA ARG A 124 -49.77 12.03 -33.87
C ARG A 124 -49.39 11.93 -32.40
N ALA A 125 -50.37 11.76 -31.51
CA ALA A 125 -50.11 11.58 -30.08
C ALA A 125 -49.24 10.35 -29.81
N ARG A 126 -49.60 9.19 -30.39
CA ARG A 126 -48.82 7.95 -30.26
C ARG A 126 -47.42 8.06 -30.87
N LYS A 127 -47.26 8.79 -31.98
CA LYS A 127 -45.93 9.03 -32.56
C LYS A 127 -45.04 9.84 -31.63
N GLU A 128 -45.60 10.84 -30.96
CA GLU A 128 -44.85 11.65 -30.00
C GLU A 128 -44.49 10.82 -28.75
N GLU A 129 -45.41 10.00 -28.26
CA GLU A 129 -45.15 9.07 -27.14
C GLU A 129 -44.05 8.05 -27.48
N VAL A 130 -44.09 7.44 -28.67
CA VAL A 130 -43.04 6.53 -29.12
C VAL A 130 -41.71 7.28 -29.26
N ARG A 131 -41.74 8.50 -29.77
CA ARG A 131 -40.53 9.33 -29.88
C ARG A 131 -39.94 9.62 -28.51
N SER A 132 -40.74 10.04 -27.53
CA SER A 132 -40.25 10.30 -26.17
C SER A 132 -39.69 9.03 -25.53
N MET A 133 -40.36 7.89 -25.70
CA MET A 133 -39.88 6.60 -25.19
C MET A 133 -38.54 6.19 -25.82
N VAL A 134 -38.36 6.40 -27.13
CA VAL A 134 -37.08 6.13 -27.80
C VAL A 134 -35.98 7.05 -27.26
N GLU A 135 -36.27 8.35 -27.08
CA GLU A 135 -35.31 9.30 -26.51
C GLU A 135 -34.90 8.91 -25.07
N GLU A 136 -35.83 8.42 -24.25
CA GLU A 136 -35.55 7.90 -22.91
C GLU A 136 -34.73 6.60 -22.94
N MET A 137 -35.06 5.68 -23.85
CA MET A 137 -34.32 4.44 -24.03
C MET A 137 -32.88 4.71 -24.49
N GLU A 138 -32.66 5.69 -25.38
CA GLU A 138 -31.32 6.10 -25.79
C GLU A 138 -30.52 6.72 -24.63
N LYS A 139 -31.17 7.55 -23.80
CA LYS A 139 -30.53 8.15 -22.62
C LYS A 139 -30.11 7.08 -21.62
N THR A 140 -31.01 6.16 -21.29
CA THR A 140 -30.74 5.06 -20.35
C THR A 140 -29.70 4.09 -20.92
N GLY A 141 -29.73 3.81 -22.23
CA GLY A 141 -28.70 3.03 -22.92
C GLY A 141 -27.31 3.66 -22.84
N LYS A 142 -27.21 4.97 -23.07
CA LYS A 142 -25.94 5.72 -22.92
C LYS A 142 -25.44 5.71 -21.49
N GLU A 143 -26.32 5.91 -20.52
CA GLU A 143 -25.97 5.87 -19.09
C GLU A 143 -25.49 4.49 -18.67
N LEU A 144 -26.20 3.43 -19.08
CA LEU A 144 -25.81 2.05 -18.80
C LEU A 144 -24.45 1.71 -19.40
N ALA A 145 -24.19 2.13 -20.65
CA ALA A 145 -22.89 1.94 -21.29
C ALA A 145 -21.75 2.64 -20.53
N ASN A 146 -22.00 3.86 -20.02
CA ASN A 146 -21.02 4.57 -19.20
C ASN A 146 -20.77 3.89 -17.85
N ARG A 147 -21.85 3.44 -17.17
CA ARG A 147 -21.74 2.69 -15.92
C ARG A 147 -20.97 1.39 -16.12
N TYR A 148 -21.25 0.65 -17.20
CA TYR A 148 -20.53 -0.58 -17.54
C TYR A 148 -19.04 -0.33 -17.76
N LYS A 149 -18.67 0.73 -18.50
CA LYS A 149 -17.26 1.13 -18.68
C LYS A 149 -16.58 1.44 -17.35
N ASN A 150 -17.25 2.15 -16.44
CA ASN A 150 -16.70 2.46 -15.12
C ASN A 150 -16.48 1.20 -14.28
N VAL A 151 -17.43 0.27 -14.29
CA VAL A 151 -17.30 -1.02 -13.62
C VAL A 151 -16.15 -1.83 -14.22
N GLN A 152 -16.01 -1.85 -15.55
CA GLN A 152 -14.88 -2.51 -16.22
C GLN A 152 -13.54 -1.93 -15.74
N LEU A 153 -13.41 -0.60 -15.66
CA LEU A 153 -12.20 0.06 -15.15
C LEU A 153 -11.93 -0.34 -13.70
N GLN A 154 -12.95 -0.32 -12.83
CA GLN A 154 -12.80 -0.75 -11.44
C GLN A 154 -12.39 -2.21 -11.32
N ILE A 155 -12.94 -3.10 -12.15
CA ILE A 155 -12.55 -4.51 -12.20
C ILE A 155 -11.08 -4.65 -12.59
N THR A 156 -10.61 -3.89 -13.59
CA THR A 156 -9.17 -3.93 -13.96
C THR A 156 -8.26 -3.44 -12.84
N GLN A 157 -8.64 -2.36 -12.14
CA GLN A 157 -7.90 -1.85 -10.98
C GLN A 157 -7.88 -2.88 -9.85
N LEU A 158 -9.03 -3.49 -9.54
CA LEU A 158 -9.15 -4.55 -8.53
C LEU A 158 -8.34 -5.79 -8.90
N SER A 159 -8.22 -6.11 -10.19
CA SER A 159 -7.39 -7.24 -10.63
C SER A 159 -5.88 -6.99 -10.49
N SER A 160 -5.43 -5.73 -10.57
CA SER A 160 -4.02 -5.36 -10.34
C SER A 160 -3.64 -5.18 -8.86
N LEU A 161 -4.64 -5.00 -7.99
CA LEU A 161 -4.42 -4.68 -6.58
C LEU A 161 -3.77 -5.82 -5.78
N PRO A 162 -4.14 -7.11 -5.96
CA PRO A 162 -3.50 -8.24 -5.30
C PRO A 162 -1.99 -8.32 -5.58
N GLU A 163 -1.58 -8.16 -6.84
CA GLU A 163 -0.16 -8.16 -7.22
C GLU A 163 0.59 -7.00 -6.54
N SER A 164 -0.02 -5.81 -6.49
CA SER A 164 0.55 -4.68 -5.75
C SER A 164 0.66 -4.95 -4.24
N ILE A 165 -0.32 -5.64 -3.65
CA ILE A 165 -0.30 -6.01 -2.22
C ILE A 165 0.82 -7.01 -1.98
N GLU A 166 0.94 -8.06 -2.79
CA GLU A 166 2.01 -9.06 -2.68
C GLU A 166 3.39 -8.40 -2.79
N ASN A 167 3.57 -7.50 -3.76
CA ASN A 167 4.81 -6.73 -3.92
C ASN A 167 5.10 -5.86 -2.68
N LEU A 168 4.09 -5.18 -2.12
CA LEU A 168 4.26 -4.39 -0.90
C LEU A 168 4.58 -5.29 0.30
N GLU A 169 3.93 -6.44 0.46
CA GLU A 169 4.22 -7.40 1.52
C GLU A 169 5.65 -7.94 1.45
N LEU A 170 6.12 -8.27 0.24
CA LEU A 170 7.52 -8.64 0.01
C LEU A 170 8.48 -7.50 0.40
N THR A 171 8.19 -6.26 -0.02
CA THR A 171 9.06 -5.12 0.38
C THR A 171 9.05 -4.87 1.89
N ILE A 172 7.91 -5.06 2.56
CA ILE A 172 7.82 -4.95 4.02
C ILE A 172 8.61 -6.06 4.69
N ALA A 173 8.54 -7.30 4.18
CA ALA A 173 9.34 -8.41 4.68
C ALA A 173 10.84 -8.13 4.53
N ASP A 174 11.28 -7.68 3.36
CA ASP A 174 12.68 -7.30 3.09
C ASP A 174 13.15 -6.16 4.01
N LEU A 175 12.31 -5.14 4.21
CA LEU A 175 12.63 -4.02 5.09
C LEU A 175 12.68 -4.46 6.55
N ARG A 176 11.79 -5.36 6.98
CA ARG A 176 11.83 -5.94 8.33
C ARG A 176 13.05 -6.83 8.54
N GLU A 177 13.48 -7.57 7.53
CA GLU A 177 14.71 -8.36 7.59
C GLU A 177 15.93 -7.42 7.72
N LYS A 178 16.02 -6.39 6.87
CA LYS A 178 17.06 -5.36 6.97
C LYS A 178 17.05 -4.64 8.32
N GLN A 179 15.87 -4.29 8.81
CA GLN A 179 15.71 -3.66 10.12
C GLN A 179 16.06 -4.64 11.26
N GLY A 180 15.71 -5.93 11.13
CA GLY A 180 16.07 -6.99 12.07
C GLY A 180 17.58 -7.18 12.16
N ILE A 181 18.31 -7.08 11.05
CA ILE A 181 19.78 -7.07 11.02
C ILE A 181 20.33 -5.84 11.77
N ASP A 182 19.66 -4.69 11.68
CA ASP A 182 20.02 -3.46 12.41
C ASP A 182 19.52 -3.42 13.87
N THR A 183 18.61 -4.30 14.33
CA THR A 183 18.17 -4.33 15.74
C THR A 183 19.24 -4.79 16.74
N HIS A 184 20.36 -5.33 16.25
CA HIS A 184 21.55 -5.54 17.07
C HIS A 184 22.39 -4.26 17.27
N GLY A 185 22.07 -3.17 16.59
CA GLY A 185 22.56 -1.83 16.90
C GLY A 185 21.82 -1.28 18.13
N SER A 186 22.53 -1.18 19.25
CA SER A 186 22.15 -0.57 20.54
C SER A 186 20.67 -0.14 20.68
N SER A 187 19.89 -0.90 21.46
CA SER A 187 18.46 -0.66 21.72
C SER A 187 18.10 0.73 22.25
N SER A 188 19.08 1.55 22.65
CA SER A 188 18.89 2.96 22.99
C SER A 188 18.55 3.84 21.78
N GLN A 189 18.89 3.41 20.56
CA GLN A 189 18.65 4.18 19.32
C GLN A 189 17.28 3.90 18.67
N THR A 190 16.54 2.91 19.17
CA THR A 190 15.22 2.51 18.66
C THR A 190 14.09 2.82 19.64
N LEU A 191 14.34 3.71 20.61
CA LEU A 191 13.32 4.15 21.56
C LEU A 191 12.34 5.13 20.89
N PRO A 192 11.03 5.06 21.20
CA PRO A 192 10.07 6.05 20.74
C PRO A 192 10.41 7.43 21.33
N LEU A 193 10.06 8.51 20.61
CA LEU A 193 10.44 9.88 20.96
C LEU A 193 10.22 10.24 22.45
N PRO A 194 9.09 9.90 23.11
CA PRO A 194 8.92 10.18 24.54
C PRO A 194 9.96 9.48 25.43
N ALA A 195 10.32 8.24 25.12
CA ALA A 195 11.33 7.48 25.86
C ALA A 195 12.75 8.01 25.63
N THR A 196 13.05 8.55 24.43
CA THR A 196 14.33 9.24 24.18
C THR A 196 14.46 10.53 24.99
N LEU A 197 13.37 11.29 25.13
CA LEU A 197 13.37 12.54 25.90
C LEU A 197 13.54 12.26 27.41
N SER A 198 12.89 11.22 27.94
CA SER A 198 13.09 10.84 29.34
C SER A 198 14.52 10.38 29.61
N LEU A 199 15.08 9.53 28.74
CA LEU A 199 16.47 9.08 28.85
C LEU A 199 17.44 10.27 28.76
N LEU A 200 17.21 11.20 27.84
CA LEU A 200 18.03 12.41 27.70
C LEU A 200 18.00 13.25 28.98
N SER A 201 16.81 13.46 29.56
CA SER A 201 16.70 14.21 30.82
C SER A 201 17.39 13.53 32.00
N GLU A 202 17.38 12.19 32.05
CA GLU A 202 18.09 11.40 33.06
C GLU A 202 19.61 11.55 32.89
N ARG A 203 20.12 11.42 31.65
CA ARG A 203 21.55 11.61 31.37
C ARG A 203 22.01 13.04 31.61
N GLU A 204 21.20 14.05 31.30
CA GLU A 204 21.50 15.44 31.64
C GLU A 204 21.57 15.65 33.15
N ALA A 205 20.68 15.02 33.93
CA ALA A 205 20.72 15.06 35.38
C ALA A 205 21.97 14.35 35.95
N GLU A 206 22.35 13.20 35.39
CA GLU A 206 23.59 12.48 35.72
C GLU A 206 24.84 13.32 35.42
N LEU A 207 24.90 13.93 34.23
CA LEU A 207 26.01 14.82 33.84
C LEU A 207 26.11 16.02 34.79
N ALA A 208 24.98 16.67 35.09
CA ALA A 208 24.96 17.76 36.04
C ALA A 208 25.36 17.33 37.47
N ALA A 209 25.08 16.08 37.87
CA ALA A 209 25.54 15.54 39.14
C ALA A 209 27.05 15.27 39.13
N LEU A 210 27.58 14.69 38.06
CA LEU A 210 29.02 14.47 37.87
C LEU A 210 29.80 15.79 37.81
N ASP A 211 29.28 16.80 37.14
CA ASP A 211 29.90 18.13 37.08
C ASP A 211 29.97 18.79 38.47
N ARG A 212 28.93 18.64 39.30
CA ARG A 212 28.95 19.09 40.70
C ARG A 212 29.99 18.33 41.52
N GLN A 213 30.12 17.01 41.32
CA GLN A 213 31.13 16.20 41.99
C GLN A 213 32.54 16.61 41.56
N LEU A 214 32.77 16.81 40.26
CA LEU A 214 34.03 17.30 39.71
C LEU A 214 34.38 18.67 40.29
N ALA A 215 33.43 19.61 40.32
CA ALA A 215 33.65 20.92 40.92
C ALA A 215 33.99 20.83 42.42
N ALA A 216 33.31 19.96 43.18
CA ALA A 216 33.60 19.73 44.59
C ALA A 216 35.01 19.16 44.81
N VAL A 217 35.40 18.16 44.01
CA VAL A 217 36.74 17.56 44.06
C VAL A 217 37.81 18.57 43.64
N GLN A 218 37.59 19.34 42.56
CA GLN A 218 38.51 20.39 42.11
C GLN A 218 38.71 21.47 43.17
N ASN A 219 37.67 21.84 43.93
CA ASN A 219 37.77 22.79 45.03
C ASN A 219 38.46 22.20 46.28
N ALA A 220 38.31 20.90 46.52
CA ALA A 220 38.94 20.21 47.66
C ALA A 220 40.42 19.87 47.40
N LEU A 221 40.78 19.59 46.15
CA LEU A 221 42.13 19.23 45.72
C LEU A 221 43.22 20.20 46.24
N PRO A 222 43.13 21.54 46.04
CA PRO A 222 44.18 22.46 46.48
C PRO A 222 44.32 22.55 48.00
N ARG A 223 43.25 22.26 48.76
CA ARG A 223 43.32 22.20 50.23
C ARG A 223 44.03 20.94 50.67
N LYS A 224 43.67 19.79 50.09
CA LYS A 224 44.29 18.49 50.38
C LYS A 224 45.75 18.42 49.95
N THR A 225 46.12 19.05 48.83
CA THR A 225 47.53 19.18 48.44
C THR A 225 48.33 20.01 49.44
N ARG A 226 47.79 21.16 49.90
CA ARG A 226 48.45 21.97 50.94
C ARG A 226 48.59 21.22 52.27
N GLU A 227 47.57 20.48 52.68
CA GLU A 227 47.61 19.62 53.88
C GLU A 227 48.68 18.52 53.73
N ALA A 228 48.73 17.84 52.58
CA ALA A 228 49.74 16.81 52.29
C ALA A 228 51.17 17.40 52.31
N GLU A 229 51.40 18.53 51.63
CA GLU A 229 52.68 19.21 51.66
C GLU A 229 53.07 19.67 53.08
N ALA A 230 52.12 20.05 53.93
CA ALA A 230 52.40 20.43 55.32
C ALA A 230 52.86 19.22 56.14
N VAL A 231 52.16 18.09 56.02
CA VAL A 231 52.54 16.82 56.67
C VAL A 231 53.90 16.33 56.15
N GLU A 232 54.18 16.44 54.85
CA GLU A 232 55.50 16.10 54.28
C GLU A 232 56.62 16.97 54.88
N ARG A 233 56.38 18.27 55.09
CA ARG A 233 57.34 19.15 55.77
C ARG A 233 57.57 18.75 57.22
N GLU A 234 56.50 18.39 57.95
CA GLU A 234 56.59 17.91 59.33
C GLU A 234 57.33 16.57 59.43
N LEU A 235 57.03 15.62 58.55
CA LEU A 235 57.76 14.36 58.44
C LEU A 235 59.24 14.60 58.15
N GLY A 236 59.59 15.49 57.22
CA GLY A 236 60.98 15.84 56.94
C GLY A 236 61.72 16.42 58.16
N VAL A 237 61.05 17.20 59.02
CA VAL A 237 61.64 17.68 60.28
C VAL A 237 61.80 16.54 61.28
N LEU A 238 60.81 15.65 61.40
CA LEU A 238 60.89 14.49 62.29
C LEU A 238 61.95 13.49 61.85
N GLU A 239 62.12 13.26 60.56
CA GLU A 239 63.18 12.42 59.99
C GLU A 239 64.57 13.00 60.27
N ARG A 240 64.76 14.32 60.13
CA ARG A 240 66.01 14.99 60.54
C ARG A 240 66.27 14.79 62.04
N ARG A 241 65.30 15.06 62.90
CA ARG A 241 65.42 14.84 64.36
C ARG A 241 65.71 13.38 64.69
N LYS A 242 65.10 12.42 64.00
CA LYS A 242 65.37 11.00 64.14
C LYS A 242 66.82 10.69 63.74
N SER A 243 67.29 11.21 62.61
CA SER A 243 68.66 11.01 62.14
C SER A 243 69.69 11.62 63.10
N GLU A 244 69.44 12.81 63.64
CA GLU A 244 70.26 13.47 64.66
C GLU A 244 70.28 12.67 65.96
N ALA A 245 69.14 12.17 66.42
CA ALA A 245 69.06 11.34 67.63
C ALA A 245 69.77 9.99 67.45
N ILE A 246 69.67 9.38 66.26
CA ILE A 246 70.42 8.15 65.92
C ILE A 246 71.92 8.45 65.89
N ALA A 247 72.34 9.56 65.27
CA ALA A 247 73.74 9.97 65.25
C ALA A 247 74.27 10.22 66.66
N GLN A 248 73.53 10.95 67.51
CA GLN A 248 73.87 11.14 68.92
C GLN A 248 73.96 9.81 69.68
N ALA A 249 73.00 8.90 69.47
CA ALA A 249 73.03 7.58 70.10
C ALA A 249 74.22 6.74 69.63
N GLN A 250 74.54 6.77 68.34
CA GLN A 250 75.71 6.11 67.76
C GLN A 250 77.01 6.74 68.26
N GLU A 251 77.10 8.06 68.41
CA GLU A 251 78.26 8.74 69.01
C GLU A 251 78.43 8.37 70.48
N VAL A 252 77.34 8.27 71.25
CA VAL A 252 77.38 7.79 72.64
C VAL A 252 77.79 6.32 72.70
N GLN A 253 77.28 5.47 71.79
CA GLN A 253 77.73 4.08 71.68
C GLN A 253 79.19 3.98 71.28
N ARG A 254 79.63 4.76 70.28
CA ARG A 254 81.02 4.82 69.84
C ARG A 254 81.94 5.32 70.96
N LYS A 255 81.55 6.34 71.73
CA LYS A 255 82.29 6.78 72.93
C LYS A 255 82.35 5.71 74.02
N LYS A 256 81.29 4.90 74.19
CA LYS A 256 81.28 3.73 75.07
C LYS A 256 82.20 2.59 74.57
N GLU A 257 82.25 2.35 73.25
CA GLU A 257 83.05 1.29 72.61
C GLU A 257 84.53 1.67 72.43
N GLU A 258 84.81 2.93 72.09
CA GLU A 258 86.16 3.53 72.00
C GLU A 258 86.78 3.76 73.39
N GLY A 259 86.04 3.48 74.47
CA GLY A 259 86.61 3.45 75.81
C GLY A 259 86.98 4.82 76.37
N GLU A 260 86.33 5.90 75.92
CA GLU A 260 86.25 7.12 76.71
C GLU A 260 85.29 6.82 77.88
N SER A 261 85.81 6.12 78.88
CA SER A 261 85.18 6.09 80.17
C SER A 261 85.02 7.54 80.61
N ASP A 262 83.77 7.96 80.80
CA ASP A 262 83.42 9.10 81.62
C ASP A 262 84.43 9.16 82.76
N GLY A 263 85.21 10.25 82.86
CA GLY A 263 86.37 10.33 83.75
C GLY A 263 86.04 9.95 85.19
N LEU A 264 84.76 9.90 85.56
CA LEU A 264 84.23 9.25 86.76
C LEU A 264 84.66 7.80 86.99
N VAL A 265 84.72 6.93 85.98
CA VAL A 265 85.06 5.50 86.17
C VAL A 265 86.57 5.32 86.34
N GLU A 266 87.38 6.07 85.60
CA GLU A 266 88.83 6.12 85.79
C GLU A 266 89.19 6.77 87.13
N MET A 267 88.57 7.89 87.49
CA MET A 267 88.71 8.47 88.82
C MET A 267 88.22 7.51 89.91
N GLY A 268 87.12 6.78 89.69
CA GLY A 268 86.63 5.78 90.64
C GLY A 268 87.58 4.60 90.83
N LYS A 269 88.22 4.12 89.75
CA LYS A 269 89.28 3.10 89.82
C LYS A 269 90.55 3.65 90.49
N TRP A 270 90.94 4.88 90.18
CA TRP A 270 92.07 5.55 90.80
C TRP A 270 91.84 5.75 92.30
N TYR A 271 90.67 6.26 92.70
CA TYR A 271 90.28 6.41 94.10
C TYR A 271 90.23 5.06 94.83
N ARG A 272 89.71 4.00 94.22
CA ARG A 272 89.77 2.64 94.82
C ARG A 272 91.20 2.12 94.95
N SER A 273 92.04 2.32 93.95
CA SER A 273 93.44 1.89 94.00
C SER A 273 94.25 2.71 95.02
N ALA A 274 93.94 4.00 95.16
CA ALA A 274 94.51 4.88 96.19
C ALA A 274 94.02 4.47 97.58
N GLU A 275 92.74 4.09 97.72
CA GLU A 275 92.17 3.54 98.96
C GLU A 275 92.82 2.19 99.32
N GLU A 276 93.04 1.29 98.35
CA GLU A 276 93.74 0.01 98.56
C GLU A 276 95.22 0.20 98.90
N ALA A 277 95.90 1.13 98.24
CA ALA A 277 97.29 1.47 98.54
C ALA A 277 97.43 2.09 99.94
N LEU A 278 96.49 2.97 100.32
CA LEU A 278 96.40 3.51 101.68
C LEU A 278 96.09 2.42 102.71
N LYS A 279 95.18 1.48 102.43
CA LYS A 279 94.93 0.30 103.30
C LYS A 279 96.18 -0.57 103.48
N LYS A 280 96.93 -0.83 102.40
CA LYS A 280 98.19 -1.59 102.46
C LYS A 280 99.32 -0.86 103.20
N LEU A 281 99.35 0.47 103.17
CA LEU A 281 100.36 1.28 103.86
C LEU A 281 100.05 1.49 105.36
N VAL A 282 98.76 1.54 105.71
CA VAL A 282 98.30 1.82 107.08
C VAL A 282 97.98 0.54 107.88
N GLY A 283 98.00 -0.63 107.25
CA GLY A 283 97.92 -1.91 107.97
C GLY A 283 96.60 -2.11 108.70
N VAL A 284 95.48 -1.87 107.99
CA VAL A 284 94.12 -2.30 108.35
C VAL A 284 93.44 -2.87 107.12
#